data_AF-A0A942I3B0-F1
#
_entry.id   AF-A0A942I3B0-F1
#
_cell.length_a   1.000
_cell.length_b   1.000
_cell.length_c   1.000
_cell.angle_alpha   90.00
_cell.angle_beta   90.00
_cell.angle_gamma   90.00
#
_symmetry.space_group_name_H-M   'P 1'
#
loop_
_entity.id
_entity.type
_entity.pdbx_description
1 polymer ?
#
loop_
_entity_poly.entity_id
_entity_poly.type
_entity_poly.pdbx_seq_one_letter_code
_entity_poly.pdbx_strand_id
1 'polypeptide(L)'
;MPVRRRTEKRNRSGDAWTEIFIHGFDMLNRGYAAGIELNERLEPNLHEARVAWSRHGVEFMAGYRGNDVPWALEEFGEPGGGADAYTQAR
;
A
#
# COMPACT_ATOMS: atom_id res chain seq x y z
N MET A 1 -29.09 -23.99 3.82
CA MET A 1 -29.01 -22.59 4.28
C MET A 1 -28.35 -21.77 3.17
N PRO A 2 -28.99 -20.72 2.62
CA PRO A 2 -28.35 -19.85 1.64
C PRO A 2 -27.45 -18.84 2.36
N VAL A 3 -26.14 -18.91 2.11
CA VAL A 3 -25.19 -17.95 2.65
C VAL A 3 -25.32 -16.65 1.86
N ARG A 4 -25.71 -15.56 2.54
CA ARG A 4 -25.77 -14.22 1.93
C ARG A 4 -24.38 -13.85 1.42
N ARG A 5 -24.23 -13.78 0.08
CA ARG A 5 -23.00 -13.28 -0.56
C ARG A 5 -22.78 -11.84 -0.10
N ARG A 6 -21.70 -11.63 0.65
CA ARG A 6 -21.25 -10.32 1.10
C ARG A 6 -20.91 -9.52 -0.17
N THR A 7 -21.59 -8.39 -0.35
CA THR A 7 -21.37 -7.46 -1.45
C THR A 7 -19.88 -7.20 -1.60
N GLU A 8 -19.29 -7.64 -2.71
CA GLU A 8 -17.93 -7.27 -3.13
C GLU A 8 -17.93 -5.76 -3.35
N LYS A 9 -17.58 -5.03 -2.28
CA LYS A 9 -17.25 -3.62 -2.37
C LYS A 9 -16.07 -3.57 -3.33
N ARG A 10 -16.25 -2.93 -4.50
CA ARG A 10 -15.21 -2.74 -5.51
C ARG A 10 -13.90 -2.38 -4.80
N ASN A 11 -12.96 -3.33 -4.74
CA ASN A 11 -11.62 -3.08 -4.23
C ASN A 11 -11.03 -2.01 -5.15
N ARG A 12 -10.86 -0.78 -4.64
CA ARG A 12 -10.02 0.17 -5.35
C ARG A 12 -8.63 -0.45 -5.36
N SER A 13 -7.88 -0.33 -6.44
CA SER A 13 -6.56 -0.96 -6.53
C SER A 13 -5.63 -0.60 -5.35
N GLY A 14 -5.81 0.56 -4.72
CA GLY A 14 -5.11 0.96 -3.50
C GLY A 14 -5.50 0.19 -2.22
N ASP A 15 -6.70 -0.38 -2.14
CA ASP A 15 -7.16 -1.14 -0.96
C ASP A 15 -6.35 -2.43 -0.77
N ALA A 16 -5.84 -3.01 -1.86
CA ALA A 16 -5.02 -4.22 -1.83
C ALA A 16 -3.62 -3.96 -1.25
N TRP A 17 -3.10 -2.73 -1.40
CA TRP A 17 -1.78 -2.34 -0.90
C TRP A 17 -1.80 -1.84 0.55
N THR A 18 -2.97 -1.68 1.16
CA THR A 18 -3.10 -1.04 2.49
C THR A 18 -2.30 -1.76 3.57
N GLU A 19 -2.45 -3.09 3.70
CA GLU A 19 -1.71 -3.87 4.71
C GLU A 19 -0.20 -3.82 4.46
N ILE A 20 0.18 -3.92 3.19
CA ILE A 20 1.56 -3.84 2.75
C ILE A 20 2.16 -2.45 3.09
N PHE A 21 1.42 -1.36 2.89
CA PHE A 21 1.92 -0.02 3.22
C PHE A 21 2.09 0.20 4.72
N ILE A 22 1.24 -0.42 5.54
CA ILE A 22 1.32 -0.30 7.00
C ILE A 22 2.46 -1.16 7.53
N HIS A 23 2.57 -2.40 7.08
CA HIS A 23 3.39 -3.44 7.74
C HIS A 23 4.56 -3.98 6.92
N GLY A 24 4.59 -3.75 5.59
CA GLY A 24 5.58 -4.32 4.68
C GLY A 24 5.27 -5.74 4.19
N PHE A 25 4.18 -6.35 4.65
CA PHE A 25 3.75 -7.70 4.24
C PHE A 25 2.22 -7.81 4.22
N ASP A 26 1.69 -8.76 3.44
CA ASP A 26 0.24 -8.95 3.24
C ASP A 26 -0.39 -9.84 4.32
N MET A 27 -0.71 -9.25 5.48
CA MET A 27 -1.34 -10.01 6.59
C MET A 27 -2.74 -10.54 6.29
N LEU A 28 -3.48 -9.89 5.38
CA LEU A 28 -4.89 -10.20 5.13
C LEU A 28 -5.13 -10.92 3.80
N ASN A 29 -4.05 -11.36 3.14
CA ASN A 29 -4.08 -12.01 1.83
C ASN A 29 -4.80 -11.18 0.74
N ARG A 30 -4.86 -9.85 0.92
CA ARG A 30 -5.57 -8.93 0.01
C ARG A 30 -4.71 -8.60 -1.20
N GLY A 31 -3.41 -8.45 -0.99
CA GLY A 31 -2.45 -8.25 -2.06
C GLY A 31 -2.37 -9.48 -2.95
N TYR A 32 -2.26 -10.67 -2.35
CA TYR A 32 -2.30 -11.94 -3.08
C TYR A 32 -3.61 -12.11 -3.87
N ALA A 33 -4.76 -11.85 -3.24
CA ALA A 33 -6.05 -11.94 -3.92
C ALA A 33 -6.22 -10.91 -5.06
N ALA A 34 -5.47 -9.81 -5.02
CA ALA A 34 -5.41 -8.80 -6.08
C ALA A 34 -4.34 -9.11 -7.16
N GLY A 35 -3.59 -10.20 -7.02
CA GLY A 35 -2.55 -10.62 -7.96
C GLY A 35 -1.21 -9.93 -7.78
N ILE A 36 -0.94 -9.34 -6.61
CA ILE A 36 0.40 -8.82 -6.27
C ILE A 36 1.35 -9.99 -6.06
N GLU A 37 2.53 -9.93 -6.67
CA GLU A 37 3.57 -10.95 -6.47
C GLU A 37 4.21 -10.78 -5.09
N LEU A 38 4.12 -11.83 -4.27
CA LEU A 38 4.68 -11.87 -2.91
C LEU A 38 5.66 -13.04 -2.79
N ASN A 39 6.69 -12.86 -1.96
CA ASN A 39 7.61 -13.93 -1.61
C ASN A 39 7.01 -14.91 -0.58
N GLU A 40 7.78 -15.93 -0.18
CA GLU A 40 7.37 -16.92 0.83
C GLU A 40 7.06 -16.32 2.21
N ARG A 41 7.49 -15.08 2.46
CA ARG A 41 7.23 -14.31 3.69
C ARG A 41 6.06 -13.34 3.56
N LEU A 42 5.32 -13.37 2.44
CA LEU A 42 4.21 -12.47 2.13
C LEU A 42 4.64 -11.01 1.91
N GLU A 43 5.92 -10.77 1.66
CA GLU A 43 6.46 -9.44 1.37
C GLU A 43 6.39 -9.18 -0.14
N PRO A 44 6.04 -7.95 -0.57
CA PRO A 44 6.05 -7.59 -1.98
C PRO A 44 7.48 -7.42 -2.50
N ASN A 45 7.62 -7.42 -3.82
CA ASN A 45 8.83 -6.87 -4.42
C ASN A 45 8.96 -5.37 -4.06
N LEU A 46 10.12 -4.95 -3.55
CA LEU A 46 10.35 -3.55 -3.12
C LEU A 46 10.17 -2.52 -4.25
N HIS A 47 10.53 -2.89 -5.49
CA HIS A 47 10.33 -1.99 -6.63
C HIS A 47 8.84 -1.79 -6.92
N GLU A 48 8.06 -2.86 -6.92
CA GLU A 48 6.61 -2.79 -7.12
C GLU A 48 5.93 -2.02 -5.99
N ALA A 49 6.33 -2.30 -4.74
CA ALA A 49 5.83 -1.58 -3.57
C ALA A 49 6.11 -0.08 -3.66
N ARG A 50 7.31 0.33 -4.09
CA ARG A 50 7.65 1.74 -4.32
C ARG A 50 6.81 2.37 -5.43
N VAL A 51 6.58 1.66 -6.53
CA VAL A 51 5.73 2.14 -7.63
C VAL A 51 4.26 2.25 -7.19
N ALA A 52 3.76 1.31 -6.39
CA ALA A 52 2.44 1.40 -5.81
C ALA A 52 2.34 2.57 -4.83
N TRP A 53 3.37 2.78 -4.00
CA TRP A 53 3.45 3.87 -3.04
C TRP A 53 3.43 5.24 -3.71
N SER A 54 4.15 5.42 -4.83
CA SER A 54 4.13 6.68 -5.58
C SER A 54 2.77 6.97 -6.21
N ARG A 55 1.99 5.94 -6.56
CA ARG A 55 0.66 6.07 -7.19
C ARG A 55 -0.47 6.23 -6.18
N HIS A 56 -0.42 5.50 -5.07
CA HIS A 56 -1.53 5.35 -4.13
C HIS A 56 -1.23 5.87 -2.74
N GLY A 57 0.04 6.12 -2.40
CA GLY A 57 0.45 6.51 -1.06
C GLY A 57 -0.15 7.85 -0.62
N VAL A 58 -0.39 8.78 -1.53
CA VAL A 58 -1.06 10.06 -1.22
C VAL A 58 -2.51 9.83 -0.76
N GLU A 59 -3.29 9.01 -1.50
CA GLU A 59 -4.67 8.67 -1.13
C GLU A 59 -4.68 7.88 0.19
N PHE A 60 -3.75 6.95 0.36
CA PHE A 60 -3.57 6.19 1.59
C PHE A 60 -3.30 7.12 2.79
N MET A 61 -2.32 8.01 2.71
CA MET A 61 -1.95 8.90 3.82
C MET A 61 -3.08 9.87 4.19
N ALA A 62 -3.86 10.34 3.21
CA ALA A 62 -5.04 11.17 3.48
C ALA A 62 -6.11 10.43 4.30
N GLY A 63 -6.25 9.11 4.08
CA GLY A 63 -7.20 8.24 4.79
C GLY A 63 -6.64 7.54 6.03
N TYR A 64 -5.32 7.48 6.19
CA TYR A 64 -4.67 6.74 7.26
C TYR A 64 -4.94 7.41 8.63
N ARG A 65 -5.28 6.57 9.62
CA ARG A 65 -5.62 6.98 10.99
C ARG A 65 -4.92 6.13 12.05
N GLY A 66 -3.90 5.36 11.64
CA GLY A 66 -3.09 4.60 12.59
C GLY A 66 -2.24 5.53 13.45
N ASN A 67 -1.88 5.07 14.64
CA ASN A 67 -1.02 5.82 15.57
C ASN A 67 0.47 5.65 15.23
N ASP A 68 0.81 4.60 14.48
CA ASP A 68 2.18 4.27 14.11
C ASP A 68 2.52 4.81 12.71
N VAL A 69 3.82 5.04 12.48
CA VAL A 69 4.34 5.41 11.17
C VAL A 69 4.21 4.22 10.22
N PRO A 70 3.53 4.34 9.07
CA PRO A 70 3.45 3.25 8.10
C PRO A 70 4.83 2.85 7.59
N TRP A 71 5.07 1.54 7.47
CA TRP A 71 6.31 1.00 6.90
C TRP A 71 6.70 1.66 5.57
N ALA A 72 5.74 1.86 4.66
CA ALA A 72 6.03 2.45 3.35
C ALA A 72 6.52 3.91 3.44
N LEU A 73 6.13 4.66 4.48
CA LEU A 73 6.64 6.02 4.70
C LEU A 73 8.08 5.99 5.22
N GLU A 74 8.42 5.04 6.09
CA GLU A 74 9.79 4.86 6.58
C GLU A 74 10.73 4.35 5.47
N GLU A 75 10.26 3.37 4.69
CA GLU A 75 11.05 2.70 3.66
C GLU A 75 11.24 3.58 2.41
N PHE A 76 10.18 4.28 1.96
CA PHE A 76 10.19 5.00 0.69
C PHE A 76 10.12 6.53 0.81
N GLY A 77 9.83 7.06 2.00
CA GLY A 77 9.60 8.49 2.21
C GLY A 77 8.22 8.96 1.73
N GLU A 78 8.07 10.28 1.57
CA GLU A 78 6.79 10.89 1.21
C GLU A 78 6.25 10.40 -0.15
N PRO A 79 4.97 10.01 -0.23
CA PRO A 79 4.39 9.52 -1.47
C PRO A 79 4.29 10.63 -2.52
N GLY A 80 4.74 10.36 -3.74
CA GLY A 80 4.80 11.35 -4.82
C GLY A 80 6.07 12.22 -4.81
N GLY A 81 6.93 12.08 -3.80
CA GLY A 81 8.27 12.68 -3.74
C GLY A 81 9.27 11.98 -4.66
N GLY A 82 8.99 11.94 -5.96
CA GLY A 82 9.99 11.56 -6.94
C GLY A 82 10.97 12.71 -7.12
N ALA A 83 12.18 12.61 -6.53
CA ALA A 83 13.42 13.31 -6.88
C ALA A 83 13.45 14.86 -7.07
N ASP A 84 12.33 15.57 -7.01
CA ASP A 84 12.24 16.99 -7.40
C ASP A 84 11.94 17.94 -6.23
N ALA A 85 11.70 17.43 -5.02
CA ALA A 85 11.42 18.26 -3.84
C ALA A 85 12.68 18.90 -3.20
N TYR A 86 13.89 18.60 -3.70
CA TYR A 86 15.13 19.19 -3.20
C TYR A 86 15.61 20.44 -3.96
N THR A 87 14.88 20.92 -4.99
CA THR A 87 15.33 22.04 -5.85
C THR A 87 14.58 23.37 -5.64
N GLN A 88 13.90 23.58 -4.50
CA GLN A 88 13.35 24.91 -4.16
C GLN A 88 13.59 25.29 -2.70
N ALA A 89 14.86 25.33 -2.28
CA ALA A 89 15.29 26.15 -1.15
C ALA A 89 16.82 26.30 -1.14
N ARG A 90 17.39 27.00 -2.13
CA ARG A 90 18.67 27.70 -1.94
C ARG A 90 18.90 28.81 -2.96
#